data_AF-A0A7V5IFE5-F1
#
_entry.id   AF-A0A7V5IFE5-F1
#
_cell.length_a   1.000
_cell.length_b   1.000
_cell.length_c   1.000
_cell.angle_alpha   90.00
_cell.angle_beta   90.00
_cell.angle_gamma   90.00
#
_symmetry.space_group_name_H-M   'P 1'
#
loop_
_entity.id
_entity.type
_entity.pdbx_description
1 polymer ?
#
loop_
_entity_poly.entity_id
_entity_poly.type
_entity_poly.pdbx_seq_one_letter_code
_entity_poly.pdbx_strand_id
1 'polypeptide(L)'
;MGKKDSSLLLGVGAGIFLLLVFFSINPNRLGSETKSQNSFNIIEKPILLSLANKFKETERPPVKFFHDKHTNSLTCEACHPTDDRGNLNYIFPKIKDEKNKKSLMNAYHESCIGCHQKFIQEGKESGPIVCGKCHLVANVNFKGEPWPDAGFDYYTHSVHANLSGDCMSCHHTGDRVSCRQCHGLTDNGIPSYSK
;
A
#
# COMPACT_ATOMS: atom_id res chain seq x y z
N MET A 1 -61.14 -39.83 42.92
CA MET A 1 -61.74 -39.53 44.24
C MET A 1 -61.04 -38.29 44.78
N GLY A 2 -61.78 -37.20 44.98
CA GLY A 2 -61.19 -35.92 45.36
C GLY A 2 -60.81 -35.80 46.83
N LYS A 3 -60.02 -34.78 47.15
CA LYS A 3 -60.38 -33.73 48.12
C LYS A 3 -59.28 -32.67 48.17
N LYS A 4 -59.71 -31.42 48.06
CA LYS A 4 -59.03 -30.22 48.57
C LYS A 4 -59.01 -30.28 50.11
N ASP A 5 -58.11 -29.47 50.68
CA ASP A 5 -58.33 -28.53 51.81
C ASP A 5 -57.02 -28.37 52.60
N SER A 6 -56.31 -27.24 52.42
CA SER A 6 -56.31 -26.04 53.30
C SER A 6 -55.78 -26.37 54.71
N SER A 7 -54.64 -25.85 55.15
CA SER A 7 -54.44 -24.47 55.62
C SER A 7 -53.10 -24.45 56.39
N LEU A 8 -52.43 -23.30 56.48
CA LEU A 8 -52.05 -22.63 57.75
C LEU A 8 -50.90 -21.63 57.51
N LEU A 9 -51.16 -20.41 57.98
CA LEU A 9 -50.31 -19.23 57.96
C LEU A 9 -49.22 -19.24 59.05
N LEU A 10 -48.30 -18.29 58.88
CA LEU A 10 -47.39 -17.63 59.85
C LEU A 10 -45.96 -18.14 59.96
N GLY A 11 -45.02 -17.22 59.71
CA GLY A 11 -43.64 -17.33 60.18
C GLY A 11 -42.64 -16.47 59.41
N VAL A 12 -42.62 -15.17 59.69
CA VAL A 12 -41.50 -14.28 59.32
C VAL A 12 -40.25 -14.72 60.09
N GLY A 13 -39.15 -15.02 59.40
CA GLY A 13 -37.89 -15.39 60.02
C GLY A 13 -36.72 -15.18 59.07
N ALA A 14 -35.91 -14.17 59.35
CA ALA A 14 -34.73 -13.77 58.59
C ALA A 14 -33.70 -14.91 58.45
N GLY A 15 -33.25 -15.16 57.23
CA GLY A 15 -32.15 -16.08 56.91
C GLY A 15 -31.27 -15.46 55.84
N ILE A 16 -30.23 -14.76 56.28
CA ILE A 16 -29.13 -14.23 55.48
C ILE A 16 -28.47 -15.40 54.74
N PHE A 17 -28.70 -15.51 53.43
CA PHE A 17 -27.95 -16.43 52.58
C PHE A 17 -26.86 -15.62 51.86
N LEU A 18 -25.70 -15.57 52.52
CA LEU A 18 -24.48 -14.94 52.04
C LEU A 18 -23.91 -15.76 50.87
N LEU A 19 -24.45 -15.56 49.66
CA LEU A 19 -23.87 -16.09 48.43
C LEU A 19 -22.67 -15.23 48.05
N LEU A 20 -21.49 -15.59 48.56
CA LEU A 20 -20.20 -15.13 48.09
C LEU A 20 -20.00 -15.61 46.65
N VAL A 21 -20.52 -14.85 45.69
CA VAL A 21 -20.09 -14.98 44.30
C VAL A 21 -18.68 -14.39 44.24
N PHE A 22 -17.68 -15.27 44.26
CA PHE A 22 -16.32 -14.97 43.86
C PHE A 22 -16.34 -14.54 42.39
N PHE A 23 -16.63 -13.26 42.14
CA PHE A 23 -16.28 -12.62 40.88
C PHE A 23 -14.75 -12.56 40.85
N SER A 24 -14.15 -13.54 40.17
CA SER A 24 -12.74 -13.44 39.77
C SER A 24 -12.61 -12.25 38.85
N ILE A 25 -12.22 -11.12 39.43
CA ILE A 25 -11.73 -9.94 38.73
C ILE A 25 -10.46 -10.39 38.02
N ASN A 26 -10.56 -10.70 36.72
CA ASN A 26 -9.42 -11.02 35.89
C ASN A 26 -8.90 -9.69 35.33
N PRO A 27 -7.80 -9.11 35.85
CA PRO A 27 -7.40 -7.74 35.54
C PRO A 27 -6.84 -7.56 34.11
N ASN A 28 -6.85 -8.61 33.28
CA ASN A 28 -6.21 -8.63 31.96
C ASN A 28 -7.18 -8.48 30.77
N ARG A 29 -8.36 -7.86 30.98
CA ARG A 29 -9.28 -7.50 29.88
C ARG A 29 -9.55 -6.01 29.77
N LEU A 30 -8.53 -5.17 29.99
CA LEU A 30 -8.50 -3.79 29.51
C LEU A 30 -7.32 -3.65 28.54
N GLY A 31 -7.62 -3.89 27.26
CA GLY A 31 -6.66 -3.83 26.16
C GLY A 31 -7.36 -3.97 24.82
N SER A 32 -8.57 -3.40 24.69
CA SER A 32 -9.12 -3.09 23.37
C SER A 32 -8.45 -1.80 22.92
N GLU A 33 -7.24 -1.92 22.37
CA GLU A 33 -6.68 -0.82 21.61
C GLU A 33 -7.58 -0.61 20.39
N THR A 34 -8.26 0.52 20.45
CA THR A 34 -9.03 1.14 19.39
C THR A 34 -8.24 1.08 18.09
N LYS A 35 -8.69 0.27 17.13
CA LYS A 35 -8.37 0.51 15.71
C LYS A 35 -8.76 1.95 15.43
N SER A 36 -7.74 2.80 15.27
CA SER A 36 -7.88 4.17 14.80
C SER A 36 -8.58 4.13 13.44
N GLN A 37 -9.90 4.30 13.47
CA GLN A 37 -10.76 4.49 12.31
C GLN A 37 -10.63 5.96 11.89
N ASN A 38 -9.42 6.39 11.55
CA ASN A 38 -9.23 7.54 10.68
C ASN A 38 -9.00 7.00 9.27
N SER A 39 -10.07 6.47 8.69
CA SER A 39 -10.15 6.31 7.23
C SER A 39 -10.30 7.70 6.63
N PHE A 40 -9.20 8.44 6.56
CA PHE A 40 -9.05 9.37 5.46
C PHE A 40 -9.19 8.50 4.20
N ASN A 41 -10.25 8.71 3.43
CA ASN A 41 -10.35 8.16 2.08
C ASN A 41 -9.27 8.84 1.24
N ILE A 42 -8.02 8.41 1.39
CA ILE A 42 -6.96 8.78 0.48
C ILE A 42 -7.33 8.09 -0.83
N ILE A 43 -7.89 8.87 -1.75
CA ILE A 43 -8.17 8.41 -3.10
C ILE A 43 -6.81 8.11 -3.72
N GLU A 44 -6.54 6.83 -3.93
CA GLU A 44 -5.30 6.37 -4.53
C GLU A 44 -5.11 7.03 -5.91
N LYS A 45 -3.97 7.69 -6.10
CA LYS A 45 -3.62 8.30 -7.37
C LYS A 45 -2.95 7.27 -8.28
N PRO A 46 -3.44 7.05 -9.52
CA PRO A 46 -2.86 6.06 -10.39
C PRO A 46 -1.52 6.54 -10.97
N ILE A 47 -0.57 5.62 -11.06
CA ILE A 47 0.62 5.74 -11.89
C ILE A 47 0.22 5.47 -13.35
N LEU A 48 0.61 6.36 -14.27
CA LEU A 48 0.35 6.15 -15.70
C LEU A 48 1.50 5.39 -16.35
N LEU A 49 1.20 4.16 -16.73
CA LEU A 49 2.12 3.33 -17.50
C LEU A 49 1.88 3.59 -19.00
N SER A 50 2.89 4.14 -19.64
CA SER A 50 2.89 4.42 -21.08
C SER A 50 4.27 4.20 -21.68
N LEU A 51 4.29 3.62 -22.88
CA LEU A 51 5.51 3.52 -23.68
C LEU A 51 5.88 4.86 -24.34
N ALA A 52 4.98 5.85 -24.30
CA ALA A 52 5.17 7.18 -24.89
C ALA A 52 6.40 7.93 -24.33
N ASN A 53 6.81 7.59 -23.10
CA ASN A 53 7.99 8.19 -22.47
C ASN A 53 9.31 7.78 -23.17
N LYS A 54 9.30 6.69 -23.95
CA LYS A 54 10.49 6.17 -24.65
C LYS A 54 10.32 6.07 -26.16
N PHE A 55 9.10 5.82 -26.62
CA PHE A 55 8.80 5.64 -28.04
C PHE A 55 7.74 6.64 -28.48
N LYS A 56 7.95 7.27 -29.64
CA LYS A 56 6.93 8.12 -30.25
C LYS A 56 5.70 7.27 -30.57
N GLU A 57 4.51 7.82 -30.25
CA GLU A 57 3.19 7.29 -30.59
C GLU A 57 2.84 5.90 -30.01
N THR A 58 1.81 5.87 -29.17
CA THR A 58 1.25 4.64 -28.61
C THR A 58 -0.05 4.28 -29.30
N GLU A 59 -0.23 3.00 -29.63
CA GLU A 59 -1.44 2.48 -30.30
C GLU A 59 -2.65 2.41 -29.35
N ARG A 60 -2.41 2.48 -28.04
CA ARG A 60 -3.43 2.35 -27.00
C ARG A 60 -3.28 3.43 -25.94
N PRO A 61 -4.38 3.81 -25.26
CA PRO A 61 -4.34 4.71 -24.11
C PRO A 61 -3.37 4.22 -23.03
N PRO A 62 -2.82 5.11 -22.19
CA PRO A 62 -2.00 4.70 -21.04
C PRO A 62 -2.80 3.81 -20.08
N VAL A 63 -2.10 2.93 -19.38
CA VAL A 63 -2.70 2.09 -18.33
C VAL A 63 -2.60 2.84 -17.01
N LYS A 64 -3.73 2.97 -16.31
CA LYS A 64 -3.77 3.43 -14.92
C LYS A 64 -3.40 2.27 -14.02
N PHE A 65 -2.29 2.39 -13.33
CA PHE A 65 -1.82 1.42 -12.34
C PHE A 65 -2.02 1.97 -10.93
N PHE A 66 -2.71 1.20 -10.10
CA PHE A 66 -3.01 1.54 -8.72
C PHE A 66 -2.08 0.71 -7.81
N HIS A 67 -0.97 1.29 -7.37
CA HIS A 67 0.04 0.65 -6.54
C HIS A 67 -0.49 0.15 -5.19
N ASP A 68 -1.24 0.97 -4.44
CA ASP A 68 -1.78 0.62 -3.12
C ASP A 68 -2.80 -0.53 -3.23
N LYS A 69 -3.61 -0.53 -4.29
CA LYS A 69 -4.50 -1.67 -4.56
C LYS A 69 -3.73 -2.99 -4.68
N HIS A 70 -2.52 -2.98 -5.25
CA HIS A 70 -1.69 -4.19 -5.34
C HIS A 70 -1.00 -4.51 -4.01
N THR A 71 -0.39 -3.54 -3.35
CA THR A 71 0.36 -3.75 -2.11
C THR A 71 -0.52 -4.08 -0.91
N ASN A 72 -1.82 -3.82 -0.98
CA ASN A 72 -2.79 -4.32 0.00
C ASN A 72 -2.84 -5.85 0.11
N SER A 73 -2.32 -6.59 -0.89
CA SER A 73 -2.35 -8.06 -0.91
C SER A 73 -1.06 -8.71 -1.41
N LEU A 74 -0.04 -7.92 -1.75
CA LEU A 74 1.23 -8.38 -2.30
C LEU A 74 2.42 -7.71 -1.60
N THR A 75 3.55 -8.40 -1.55
CA THR A 75 4.81 -7.84 -1.06
C THR A 75 5.57 -7.12 -2.18
N CYS A 76 6.52 -6.28 -1.79
CA CYS A 76 7.35 -5.51 -2.73
C CYS A 76 8.07 -6.41 -3.74
N GLU A 77 8.61 -7.53 -3.26
CA GLU A 77 9.39 -8.49 -4.03
C GLU A 77 8.54 -9.25 -5.04
N ALA A 78 7.21 -9.18 -4.97
CA ALA A 78 6.34 -9.74 -6.00
C ALA A 78 6.58 -9.04 -7.35
N CYS A 79 6.82 -7.73 -7.32
CA CYS A 79 6.95 -6.89 -8.51
C CYS A 79 8.37 -6.36 -8.74
N HIS A 80 9.09 -6.04 -7.66
CA HIS A 80 10.40 -5.40 -7.71
C HIS A 80 11.52 -6.41 -7.42
N PRO A 81 12.60 -6.44 -8.21
CA PRO A 81 13.75 -7.28 -7.88
C PRO A 81 14.52 -6.69 -6.70
N THR A 82 15.18 -7.56 -5.94
CA THR A 82 16.13 -7.16 -4.89
C THR A 82 17.56 -7.38 -5.38
N ASP A 83 18.49 -6.53 -4.94
CA ASP A 83 19.91 -6.76 -5.13
C ASP A 83 20.47 -7.81 -4.15
N ASP A 84 21.75 -8.15 -4.28
CA ASP A 84 22.44 -9.14 -3.43
C ASP A 84 22.51 -8.74 -1.95
N ARG A 85 22.23 -7.46 -1.64
CA ARG A 85 22.19 -6.92 -0.26
C ARG A 85 20.76 -6.84 0.28
N GLY A 86 19.77 -7.27 -0.49
CA GLY A 86 18.35 -7.21 -0.13
C GLY A 86 17.70 -5.84 -0.37
N ASN A 87 18.36 -4.89 -1.02
CA ASN A 87 17.73 -3.61 -1.35
C ASN A 87 16.77 -3.79 -2.52
N LEU A 88 15.59 -3.20 -2.40
CA LEU A 88 14.61 -3.17 -3.48
C LEU A 88 15.08 -2.26 -4.62
N ASN A 89 15.00 -2.78 -5.84
CA ASN A 89 15.10 -2.00 -7.05
C ASN A 89 13.70 -1.73 -7.58
N TYR A 90 13.27 -0.47 -7.60
CA TYR A 90 11.91 -0.05 -7.97
C TYR A 90 11.60 -0.16 -9.48
N ILE A 91 12.45 -0.85 -10.26
CA ILE A 91 12.12 -1.18 -11.64
C ILE A 91 10.94 -2.14 -11.72
N PHE A 92 10.11 -1.90 -12.73
CA PHE A 92 9.09 -2.83 -13.17
C PHE A 92 9.02 -2.77 -14.70
N PRO A 93 8.78 -3.91 -15.39
CA PRO A 93 8.82 -5.29 -14.89
C PRO A 93 10.23 -5.74 -14.44
N LYS A 94 10.34 -6.87 -13.71
CA LYS A 94 11.63 -7.42 -13.24
C LYS A 94 12.61 -7.68 -14.39
N ILE A 95 12.10 -8.21 -15.50
CA ILE A 95 12.83 -8.37 -16.76
C ILE A 95 12.33 -7.30 -17.71
N LYS A 96 13.02 -6.16 -17.75
CA LYS A 96 12.65 -5.01 -18.57
C LYS A 96 13.41 -5.03 -19.90
N ASP A 97 12.90 -5.76 -20.89
CA ASP A 97 13.51 -5.79 -22.24
C ASP A 97 13.17 -4.52 -23.02
N GLU A 98 14.10 -3.55 -23.01
CA GLU A 98 13.89 -2.28 -23.69
C GLU A 98 14.51 -2.20 -25.10
N LYS A 99 14.88 -3.34 -25.72
CA LYS A 99 15.52 -3.38 -27.06
C LYS A 99 14.67 -2.71 -28.14
N ASN A 100 13.34 -2.85 -28.07
CA ASN A 100 12.40 -2.25 -28.99
C ASN A 100 11.00 -2.14 -28.34
N LYS A 101 10.08 -1.41 -28.99
CA LYS A 101 8.70 -1.18 -28.52
C LYS A 101 7.96 -2.50 -28.19
N LYS A 102 8.10 -3.51 -29.05
CA LYS A 102 7.41 -4.81 -28.91
C LYS A 102 7.96 -5.60 -27.73
N SER A 103 9.28 -5.69 -27.60
CA SER A 103 9.94 -6.32 -26.45
C SER A 103 9.49 -5.71 -25.12
N LEU A 104 9.49 -4.37 -25.03
CA LEU A 104 9.12 -3.70 -23.78
C LEU A 104 7.63 -3.90 -23.47
N MET A 105 6.77 -3.74 -24.48
CA MET A 105 5.34 -4.04 -24.35
C MET A 105 5.09 -5.46 -23.84
N ASN A 106 5.77 -6.45 -24.43
CA ASN A 106 5.64 -7.85 -24.02
C ASN A 106 6.07 -8.07 -22.58
N ALA A 107 7.18 -7.46 -22.14
CA ALA A 107 7.64 -7.57 -20.77
C ALA A 107 6.58 -7.08 -19.74
N TYR A 108 5.88 -5.99 -20.04
CA TYR A 108 4.76 -5.51 -19.23
C TYR A 108 3.57 -6.47 -19.28
N HIS A 109 3.18 -6.94 -20.48
CA HIS A 109 2.08 -7.88 -20.63
C HIS A 109 2.34 -9.19 -19.90
N GLU A 110 3.52 -9.77 -20.04
CA GLU A 110 3.91 -11.03 -19.37
C GLU A 110 3.87 -10.86 -17.85
N SER A 111 4.39 -9.76 -17.32
CA SER A 111 4.43 -9.53 -15.86
C SER A 111 3.04 -9.28 -15.27
N CYS A 112 2.22 -8.43 -15.91
CA CYS A 112 0.89 -8.11 -15.42
C CYS A 112 -0.09 -9.27 -15.66
N ILE A 113 -0.22 -9.71 -16.91
CA ILE A 113 -1.21 -10.71 -17.31
C ILE A 113 -0.85 -12.08 -16.74
N GLY A 114 0.43 -12.44 -16.68
CA GLY A 114 0.87 -13.72 -16.12
C GLY A 114 0.48 -13.87 -14.65
N CYS A 115 0.68 -12.82 -13.84
CA CYS A 115 0.24 -12.80 -12.44
C CYS A 115 -1.30 -12.87 -12.34
N HIS A 116 -2.00 -12.05 -13.12
CA HIS A 116 -3.47 -12.02 -13.09
C HIS A 116 -4.09 -13.37 -13.51
N GLN A 117 -3.56 -14.00 -14.56
CA GLN A 117 -4.01 -15.32 -15.02
C GLN A 117 -3.80 -16.39 -13.96
N LYS A 118 -2.66 -16.38 -13.26
CA LYS A 118 -2.39 -17.31 -12.15
C LYS A 118 -3.46 -17.19 -11.06
N PHE A 119 -3.79 -15.97 -10.64
CA PHE A 119 -4.79 -15.77 -9.58
C PHE A 119 -6.19 -16.19 -10.03
N ILE A 120 -6.56 -15.95 -11.30
CA ILE A 120 -7.82 -16.44 -11.88
C ILE A 120 -7.89 -17.96 -11.85
N GLN A 121 -6.82 -18.66 -12.23
CA GLN A 121 -6.75 -20.12 -12.21
C GLN A 121 -6.84 -20.69 -10.79
N GLU A 122 -6.32 -19.95 -9.81
CA GLU A 122 -6.44 -20.28 -8.38
C GLU A 122 -7.81 -19.91 -7.77
N GLY A 123 -8.74 -19.35 -8.55
CA GLY A 123 -10.06 -18.91 -8.09
C GLY A 123 -10.01 -17.69 -7.15
N LYS A 124 -8.95 -16.89 -7.21
CA LYS A 124 -8.74 -15.69 -6.39
C LYS A 124 -9.22 -14.44 -7.13
N GLU A 125 -9.52 -13.38 -6.37
CA GLU A 125 -9.71 -12.04 -6.94
C GLU A 125 -8.45 -11.62 -7.70
N SER A 126 -8.63 -11.07 -8.90
CA SER A 126 -7.53 -10.79 -9.81
C SER A 126 -7.82 -9.58 -10.69
N GLY A 127 -6.77 -9.05 -11.32
CA GLY A 127 -6.86 -7.97 -12.27
C GLY A 127 -7.24 -8.42 -13.68
N PRO A 128 -7.40 -7.45 -14.60
CA PRO A 128 -7.79 -7.72 -15.98
C PRO A 128 -6.72 -8.45 -16.79
N ILE A 129 -7.16 -9.32 -17.71
CA ILE A 129 -6.30 -10.04 -18.67
C ILE A 129 -6.62 -9.70 -20.14
N VAL A 130 -7.57 -8.78 -20.36
CA VAL A 130 -8.02 -8.38 -21.71
C VAL A 130 -7.70 -6.90 -21.96
N CYS A 131 -7.32 -6.57 -23.20
CA CYS A 131 -6.79 -5.26 -23.59
C CYS A 131 -7.65 -4.08 -23.09
N GLY A 132 -8.96 -4.12 -23.35
CA GLY A 132 -9.88 -3.01 -23.07
C GLY A 132 -10.21 -2.82 -21.59
N LYS A 133 -9.69 -3.66 -20.69
CA LYS A 133 -9.86 -3.48 -19.24
C LYS A 133 -8.60 -2.90 -18.57
N CYS A 134 -7.45 -2.94 -19.24
CA CYS A 134 -6.24 -2.19 -18.85
C CYS A 134 -6.15 -0.85 -19.59
N HIS A 135 -6.29 -0.91 -20.92
CA HIS A 135 -6.23 0.23 -21.84
C HIS A 135 -7.62 0.83 -22.05
N LEU A 136 -8.18 1.42 -21.00
CA LEU A 136 -9.51 2.02 -21.04
C LEU A 136 -9.51 3.25 -21.98
N VAL A 137 -10.54 3.39 -22.81
CA VAL A 137 -10.74 4.57 -23.68
C VAL A 137 -10.78 5.86 -22.85
N ALA A 138 -11.33 5.79 -21.63
CA ALA A 138 -11.36 6.90 -20.68
C ALA A 138 -9.96 7.40 -20.27
N ASN A 139 -8.89 6.66 -20.56
CA ASN A 139 -7.52 7.06 -20.23
C ASN A 139 -6.86 7.91 -21.32
N VAL A 140 -7.45 8.06 -22.52
CA VAL A 140 -6.84 8.81 -23.65
C VAL A 140 -6.45 10.23 -23.24
N ASN A 141 -7.34 10.93 -22.54
CA ASN A 141 -7.16 12.32 -22.13
C ASN A 141 -6.78 12.45 -20.65
N PHE A 142 -6.48 11.34 -19.98
CA PHE A 142 -6.15 11.39 -18.57
C PHE A 142 -4.70 11.86 -18.41
N LYS A 143 -4.55 13.07 -17.85
CA LYS A 143 -3.26 13.59 -17.40
C LYS A 143 -3.11 13.20 -15.94
N GLY A 144 -2.06 12.46 -15.61
CA GLY A 144 -1.75 12.14 -14.23
C GLY A 144 -1.48 13.43 -13.48
N GLU A 145 -2.03 13.58 -12.28
CA GLU A 145 -1.55 14.63 -11.39
C GLU A 145 -0.10 14.32 -11.03
N PRO A 146 0.81 15.32 -11.07
CA PRO A 146 2.14 15.13 -10.52
C PRO A 146 2.01 14.64 -9.08
N TRP A 147 2.79 13.62 -8.73
CA TRP A 147 2.96 13.27 -7.33
C TRP A 147 3.47 14.52 -6.61
N PRO A 148 2.95 14.82 -5.39
CA PRO A 148 3.44 15.95 -4.64
C PRO A 148 4.95 15.82 -4.47
N ASP A 149 5.65 16.94 -4.55
CA ASP A 149 7.09 16.95 -4.34
C ASP A 149 7.38 16.33 -2.96
N ALA A 150 8.18 15.27 -2.93
CA ALA A 150 8.69 14.65 -1.71
C ALA A 150 9.92 15.42 -1.17
N GLY A 151 10.02 16.70 -1.49
CA GLY A 151 11.07 17.59 -1.02
C GLY A 151 10.95 17.85 0.47
N PHE A 152 12.10 18.06 1.12
CA PHE A 152 12.15 18.44 2.51
C PHE A 152 12.10 19.97 2.61
N ASP A 153 11.04 20.49 3.24
CA ASP A 153 11.04 21.86 3.76
C ASP A 153 11.87 21.95 5.05
N TYR A 154 12.05 23.17 5.59
CA TYR A 154 12.83 23.36 6.82
C TYR A 154 12.30 22.54 8.00
N TYR A 155 10.99 22.40 8.11
CA TYR A 155 10.36 21.66 9.20
C TYR A 155 10.62 20.15 9.05
N THR A 156 10.27 19.57 7.92
CA THR A 156 10.40 18.14 7.63
C THR A 156 11.87 17.72 7.65
N HIS A 157 12.76 18.56 7.13
CA HIS A 157 14.21 18.35 7.26
C HIS A 157 14.64 18.31 8.73
N SER A 158 14.21 19.28 9.55
CA SER A 158 14.58 19.32 10.97
C SER A 158 14.12 18.09 11.75
N VAL A 159 12.92 17.59 11.46
CA VAL A 159 12.38 16.37 12.07
C VAL A 159 13.31 15.18 11.76
N HIS A 160 13.70 15.00 10.50
CA HIS A 160 14.57 13.89 10.10
C HIS A 160 15.99 14.05 10.61
N ALA A 161 16.56 15.26 10.59
CA ALA A 161 17.89 15.53 11.12
C ALA A 161 17.98 15.22 12.62
N ASN A 162 16.95 15.59 13.39
CA ASN A 162 16.88 15.31 14.83
C ASN A 162 16.71 13.82 15.13
N LEU A 163 15.93 13.09 14.32
CA LEU A 163 15.71 11.65 14.49
C LEU A 163 16.91 10.82 14.05
N SER A 164 17.58 11.20 12.96
CA SER A 164 18.77 10.52 12.45
C SER A 164 19.98 10.75 13.36
N GLY A 165 20.20 11.99 13.81
CA GLY A 165 21.40 12.39 14.56
C GLY A 165 22.69 12.39 13.74
N ASP A 166 22.70 11.76 12.56
CA ASP A 166 23.80 11.75 11.61
C ASP A 166 23.39 12.34 10.26
N CYS A 167 24.15 13.33 9.81
CA CYS A 167 23.95 13.98 8.51
C CYS A 167 24.37 13.07 7.35
N MET A 168 25.35 12.19 7.54
CA MET A 168 25.94 11.36 6.49
C MET A 168 25.09 10.14 6.14
N SER A 169 24.10 9.82 6.99
CA SER A 169 23.05 8.84 6.70
C SER A 169 22.18 9.23 5.49
N CYS A 170 22.17 10.51 5.08
CA CYS A 170 21.45 10.98 3.90
C CYS A 170 22.33 11.76 2.91
N HIS A 171 23.25 12.61 3.41
CA HIS A 171 24.17 13.37 2.56
C HIS A 171 25.43 12.56 2.28
N HIS A 172 25.61 12.16 1.03
CA HIS A 172 26.88 11.63 0.53
C HIS A 172 27.65 12.74 -0.20
N THR A 173 28.97 12.58 -0.34
CA THR A 173 29.97 13.55 -0.88
C THR A 173 30.51 14.61 0.09
N GLY A 174 30.01 14.68 1.32
CA GLY A 174 30.48 15.62 2.34
C GLY A 174 29.81 17.00 2.29
N ASP A 175 29.17 17.34 1.16
CA ASP A 175 28.37 18.55 1.01
C ASP A 175 26.94 18.33 1.55
N ARG A 176 26.44 19.28 2.35
CA ARG A 176 25.08 19.25 2.93
C ARG A 176 24.10 20.08 2.10
N VAL A 177 24.09 19.82 0.80
CA VAL A 177 23.22 20.50 -0.17
C VAL A 177 21.99 19.67 -0.49
N SER A 178 20.98 20.30 -1.11
CA SER A 178 19.80 19.59 -1.59
C SER A 178 20.18 18.50 -2.59
N CYS A 179 19.51 17.35 -2.53
CA CYS A 179 19.68 16.26 -3.49
C CYS A 179 19.55 16.77 -4.93
N ARG A 180 18.66 17.74 -5.19
CA ARG A 180 18.39 18.30 -6.52
C ARG A 180 19.58 19.03 -7.15
N GLN A 181 20.55 19.46 -6.35
CA GLN A 181 21.76 20.09 -6.86
C GLN A 181 22.58 19.12 -7.73
N CYS A 182 22.50 17.81 -7.44
CA CYS A 182 23.20 16.77 -8.20
C CYS A 182 22.25 15.76 -8.87
N HIS A 183 21.07 15.49 -8.28
CA HIS A 183 20.06 14.49 -8.67
C HIS A 183 18.76 15.12 -9.21
N GLY A 184 18.86 16.21 -9.95
CA GLY A 184 17.71 16.89 -10.54
C GLY A 184 17.22 16.25 -11.85
N LEU A 185 16.02 16.64 -12.28
CA LEU A 185 15.55 16.33 -13.64
C LEU A 185 16.41 17.09 -14.66
N THR A 186 16.91 16.41 -15.67
CA THR A 186 17.33 17.04 -16.94
C THR A 186 16.11 17.60 -17.69
N ASP A 187 16.31 18.41 -18.73
CA ASP A 187 15.25 18.94 -19.61
C ASP A 187 14.31 17.85 -20.18
N ASN A 188 14.71 16.58 -20.13
CA ASN A 188 13.94 15.43 -20.61
C ASN A 188 13.32 14.57 -19.50
N GLY A 189 13.32 15.03 -18.24
CA GLY A 189 12.70 14.31 -17.13
C GLY A 189 13.47 13.06 -16.66
N ILE A 190 14.72 12.88 -17.10
CA ILE A 190 15.62 11.83 -16.65
C ILE A 190 16.42 12.37 -15.46
N PRO A 191 16.55 11.64 -14.33
CA PRO A 191 17.46 12.01 -13.25
C PRO A 191 18.88 12.18 -13.80
N SER A 192 19.38 13.41 -13.79
CA SER A 192 20.79 13.69 -14.05
C SER A 192 21.59 13.26 -12.85
N TYR A 193 22.77 12.71 -13.07
CA TYR A 193 23.85 12.73 -12.09
C TYR A 193 24.85 13.74 -12.65
N SER A 194 24.81 14.99 -12.18
CA SER A 194 25.93 15.89 -12.51
C SER A 194 27.16 15.35 -11.78
N LYS A 195 28.19 15.01 -12.54
CA LYS A 195 29.53 14.82 -11.97
C LYS A 195 30.06 16.15 -11.45
#